data_AF-A0A1Y6G0D0-F1
#
_entry.id   AF-A0A1Y6G0D0-F1
#
_cell.length_a   1.000
_cell.length_b   1.000
_cell.length_c   1.000
_cell.angle_alpha   90.00
_cell.angle_beta   90.00
_cell.angle_gamma   90.00
#
_symmetry.space_group_name_H-M   'P 1'
#
loop_
_entity.id
_entity.type
_entity.pdbx_description
1 polymer ?
#
loop_
_entity_poly.entity_id
_entity_poly.type
_entity_poly.pdbx_seq_one_letter_code
_entity_poly.pdbx_strand_id
1 'polypeptide(L)'
;MSDVREHFLDWLRDAHAMEEQAESMLKSMADRVEDYPELHQRVKLHIAETKSQQDKVESCIKRLDSSPSGFKDLAAKTTAKFQAMAGMMTEDEVVKGIMSAYVFECMEIASYKVLVSTAEILGEHEIKTTLEGVLAQEKEMAKWLYDHIPQTTRSYLQKEAD
;
A
#
# COMPACT_ATOMS: atom_id res chain seq x y z
N MET A 1 -25.53 -6.11 10.36
CA MET A 1 -24.19 -5.96 10.97
C MET A 1 -23.25 -7.10 10.63
N SER A 2 -23.67 -8.38 10.57
CA SER A 2 -22.77 -9.48 10.18
C SER A 2 -22.19 -9.29 8.77
N ASP A 3 -23.01 -8.85 7.82
CA ASP A 3 -22.60 -8.53 6.44
C ASP A 3 -21.55 -7.42 6.38
N VAL A 4 -21.70 -6.36 7.18
CA VAL A 4 -20.72 -5.26 7.28
C VAL A 4 -19.40 -5.73 7.88
N ARG A 5 -19.44 -6.63 8.89
CA ARG A 5 -18.23 -7.20 9.50
C ARG A 5 -17.50 -8.15 8.53
N GLU A 6 -18.25 -8.95 7.78
CA GLU A 6 -17.69 -9.85 6.75
C GLU A 6 -17.01 -9.04 5.63
N HIS A 7 -17.69 -8.01 5.10
CA HIS A 7 -17.08 -7.06 4.16
C HIS A 7 -15.83 -6.40 4.73
N PHE A 8 -15.86 -5.95 5.99
CA PHE A 8 -14.69 -5.32 6.60
C PHE A 8 -13.50 -6.27 6.68
N LEU A 9 -13.75 -7.53 7.06
CA LEU A 9 -12.72 -8.55 7.17
C LEU A 9 -12.13 -8.90 5.80
N ASP A 10 -12.96 -9.00 4.76
CA ASP A 10 -12.50 -9.21 3.39
C ASP A 10 -11.67 -8.02 2.88
N TRP A 11 -12.10 -6.79 3.14
CA TRP A 11 -11.33 -5.60 2.73
C TRP A 11 -10.01 -5.45 3.49
N LEU A 12 -9.95 -5.84 4.77
CA LEU A 12 -8.68 -5.88 5.51
C LEU A 12 -7.71 -6.89 4.88
N ARG A 13 -8.20 -8.04 4.39
CA ARG A 13 -7.37 -9.01 3.67
C ARG A 13 -6.91 -8.49 2.32
N ASP A 14 -7.81 -7.84 1.59
CA ASP A 14 -7.46 -7.19 0.32
C ASP A 14 -6.37 -6.12 0.57
N ALA A 15 -6.45 -5.35 1.65
CA ALA A 15 -5.41 -4.39 2.04
C ALA A 15 -4.09 -5.07 2.45
N HIS A 16 -4.11 -6.17 3.20
CA HIS A 16 -2.89 -6.91 3.51
C HIS A 16 -2.19 -7.42 2.23
N ALA A 17 -2.95 -7.95 1.27
CA ALA A 17 -2.40 -8.38 -0.02
C ALA A 17 -1.87 -7.20 -0.85
N MET A 18 -2.54 -6.05 -0.79
CA MET A 18 -2.09 -4.80 -1.42
C MET A 18 -0.74 -4.34 -0.85
N GLU A 19 -0.55 -4.41 0.46
CA GLU A 19 0.71 -4.06 1.15
C GLU A 19 1.87 -5.02 0.80
N GLU A 20 1.60 -6.32 0.66
CA GLU A 20 2.60 -7.29 0.15
C GLU A 20 3.01 -6.96 -1.30
N GLN A 21 2.04 -6.55 -2.11
CA GLN A 21 2.29 -6.10 -3.48
C GLN A 21 3.09 -4.78 -3.51
N ALA A 22 2.74 -3.82 -2.65
CA ALA A 22 3.44 -2.55 -2.48
C ALA A 22 4.91 -2.79 -2.14
N GLU A 23 5.20 -3.67 -1.18
CA GLU A 23 6.58 -4.01 -0.80
C GLU A 23 7.38 -4.57 -1.98
N SER A 24 6.79 -5.50 -2.75
CA SER A 24 7.44 -6.08 -3.94
C SER A 24 7.75 -5.02 -4.98
N MET A 25 6.78 -4.13 -5.26
CA MET A 25 6.93 -3.01 -6.18
C MET A 25 8.04 -2.05 -5.72
N LEU A 26 8.02 -1.65 -4.46
CA LEU A 26 8.99 -0.71 -3.89
C LEU A 26 10.41 -1.28 -3.90
N LYS A 27 10.59 -2.59 -3.65
CA LYS A 27 11.91 -3.25 -3.80
C LYS A 27 12.41 -3.16 -5.23
N SER A 28 11.56 -3.48 -6.21
CA SER A 28 11.97 -3.36 -7.62
C SER A 28 12.27 -1.91 -8.02
N MET A 29 11.51 -0.95 -7.48
CA MET A 29 11.78 0.48 -7.68
C MET A 29 13.11 0.88 -7.06
N ALA A 30 13.42 0.43 -5.84
CA ALA A 30 14.68 0.74 -5.15
C ALA A 30 15.91 0.35 -6.00
N ASP A 31 15.90 -0.86 -6.56
CA ASP A 31 16.97 -1.36 -7.43
C ASP A 31 17.15 -0.51 -8.71
N ARG A 32 16.06 0.09 -9.22
CA ARG A 32 16.07 0.91 -10.46
C ARG A 32 16.51 2.35 -10.21
N VAL A 33 16.34 2.86 -8.99
CA VAL A 33 16.55 4.28 -8.66
C VAL A 33 17.81 4.52 -7.82
N GLU A 34 18.74 3.56 -7.76
CA GLU A 34 19.99 3.68 -6.99
C GLU A 34 20.77 4.97 -7.28
N ASP A 35 20.80 5.39 -8.55
CA ASP A 35 21.48 6.63 -8.97
C ASP A 35 20.64 7.91 -8.75
N TYR A 36 19.52 7.82 -8.02
CA TYR A 36 18.66 8.92 -7.61
C TYR A 36 18.58 8.94 -6.07
N PRO A 37 19.61 9.46 -5.37
CA PRO A 37 19.82 9.19 -3.95
C PRO A 37 18.64 9.55 -3.04
N GLU A 38 17.99 10.70 -3.29
CA GLU A 38 16.83 11.14 -2.50
C GLU A 38 15.62 10.22 -2.69
N LEU A 39 15.34 9.82 -3.95
CA LEU A 39 14.27 8.88 -4.28
C LEU A 39 14.55 7.49 -3.71
N HIS A 40 15.77 6.98 -3.88
CA HIS A 40 16.19 5.70 -3.35
C HIS A 40 16.07 5.65 -1.83
N GLN A 41 16.51 6.70 -1.13
CA GLN A 41 16.40 6.77 0.32
C GLN A 41 14.93 6.78 0.77
N ARG A 42 14.07 7.58 0.12
CA ARG A 42 12.65 7.63 0.47
C ARG A 42 11.95 6.29 0.23
N VAL A 43 12.22 5.64 -0.89
CA VAL A 43 11.65 4.31 -1.21
C VAL A 43 12.08 3.28 -0.18
N LYS A 44 13.36 3.27 0.24
CA LYS A 44 13.82 2.35 1.29
C LYS A 44 13.20 2.60 2.65
N LEU A 45 12.98 3.86 3.01
CA LEU A 45 12.22 4.20 4.20
C LEU A 45 10.79 3.64 4.09
N HIS A 46 10.16 3.85 2.93
CA HIS A 46 8.79 3.41 2.71
C HIS A 46 8.65 1.89 2.75
N ILE A 47 9.59 1.11 2.19
CA ILE A 47 9.61 -0.36 2.35
C ILE A 47 9.54 -0.78 3.83
N ALA A 48 10.21 -0.06 4.73
CA ALA A 48 10.16 -0.36 6.15
C ALA A 48 8.81 0.04 6.78
N GLU A 49 8.20 1.14 6.31
CA GLU A 49 6.85 1.56 6.67
C GLU A 49 5.83 0.50 6.24
N THR A 50 5.82 0.11 4.97
CA THR A 50 4.97 -0.94 4.36
C THR A 50 5.03 -2.26 5.12
N LYS A 51 6.22 -2.73 5.50
CA LYS A 51 6.35 -3.93 6.34
C LYS A 51 5.67 -3.79 7.69
N SER A 52 5.84 -2.63 8.34
CA SER A 52 5.13 -2.37 9.60
C SER A 52 3.61 -2.26 9.40
N GLN A 53 3.16 -1.82 8.23
CA GLN A 53 1.74 -1.72 7.89
C GLN A 53 1.13 -3.10 7.69
N GLN A 54 1.81 -4.02 6.99
CA GLN A 54 1.42 -5.43 6.91
C GLN A 54 1.15 -6.03 8.31
N ASP A 55 2.11 -5.89 9.24
CA ASP A 55 1.97 -6.39 10.62
C ASP A 55 0.76 -5.77 11.36
N LYS A 56 0.51 -4.47 11.16
CA LYS A 56 -0.63 -3.76 11.75
C LYS A 56 -1.96 -4.26 11.18
N VAL A 57 -2.06 -4.42 9.86
CA VAL A 57 -3.28 -4.92 9.20
C VAL A 57 -3.54 -6.37 9.59
N GLU A 58 -2.50 -7.21 9.64
CA GLU A 58 -2.61 -8.60 10.11
C GLU A 58 -3.14 -8.66 11.55
N SER A 59 -2.66 -7.77 12.42
CA SER A 59 -3.15 -7.64 13.80
C SER A 59 -4.62 -7.22 13.88
N CYS A 60 -5.07 -6.31 12.99
CA CYS A 60 -6.48 -5.93 12.86
C CYS A 60 -7.34 -7.12 12.41
N ILE A 61 -6.89 -7.91 11.44
CA ILE A 61 -7.56 -9.13 10.97
C ILE A 61 -7.70 -10.12 12.13
N LYS A 62 -6.62 -10.43 12.84
CA LYS A 62 -6.61 -11.38 13.98
C LYS A 62 -7.57 -10.95 15.09
N ARG A 63 -7.65 -9.65 15.38
CA ARG A 63 -8.57 -9.09 16.36
C ARG A 63 -10.03 -9.21 15.92
N LEU A 64 -10.31 -8.97 14.64
CA LEU A 64 -11.65 -9.03 14.10
C LEU A 64 -12.15 -10.48 13.90
N ASP A 65 -11.24 -11.43 13.63
CA ASP A 65 -11.52 -12.84 13.35
C ASP A 65 -11.47 -13.76 14.58
N SER A 66 -11.53 -13.22 15.82
CA SER A 66 -11.45 -14.01 17.05
C SER A 66 -12.67 -14.91 17.33
N SER A 67 -13.47 -15.27 16.32
CA SER A 67 -14.54 -16.25 16.43
C SER A 67 -14.00 -17.68 16.22
N PRO A 68 -14.40 -18.68 17.02
CA PRO A 68 -13.91 -20.06 16.90
C PRO A 68 -14.16 -20.75 15.54
N SER A 69 -15.03 -20.20 14.70
CA SER A 69 -15.54 -20.82 13.47
C SER A 69 -15.01 -20.22 12.16
N GLY A 70 -14.36 -19.04 12.17
CA GLY A 70 -13.89 -18.35 10.95
C GLY A 70 -12.52 -18.80 10.43
N PHE A 71 -11.71 -19.42 11.30
CA PHE A 71 -10.28 -19.66 11.05
C PHE A 71 -9.99 -20.70 9.94
N LYS A 72 -10.98 -21.51 9.52
CA LYS A 72 -10.75 -22.64 8.58
C LYS A 72 -11.17 -22.40 7.14
N ASP A 73 -12.00 -21.41 6.82
CA ASP A 73 -12.58 -21.27 5.46
C ASP A 73 -11.96 -20.16 4.60
N LEU A 74 -10.95 -19.45 5.11
CA LEU A 74 -10.71 -18.08 4.66
C LEU A 74 -9.31 -17.79 4.07
N ALA A 75 -8.42 -18.79 4.13
CA ALA A 75 -7.12 -18.73 3.47
C ALA A 75 -7.19 -18.94 1.94
N ALA A 76 -8.36 -19.29 1.39
CA ALA A 76 -8.47 -19.80 0.02
C ALA A 76 -9.02 -18.80 -1.03
N LYS A 77 -9.38 -17.55 -0.66
CA LYS A 77 -10.16 -16.66 -1.56
C LYS A 77 -9.46 -15.44 -2.16
N THR A 78 -8.19 -15.15 -1.86
CA THR A 78 -7.61 -13.83 -2.21
C THR A 78 -6.50 -13.87 -3.26
N THR A 79 -6.51 -14.80 -4.23
CA THR A 79 -5.45 -14.86 -5.25
C THR A 79 -5.85 -14.23 -6.60
N ALA A 80 -7.15 -14.04 -6.88
CA ALA A 80 -7.62 -13.71 -8.23
C ALA A 80 -7.76 -12.21 -8.55
N LYS A 81 -7.93 -11.33 -7.56
CA LYS A 81 -8.29 -9.91 -7.82
C LYS A 81 -7.12 -8.99 -8.17
N PHE A 82 -5.88 -9.35 -7.87
CA PHE A 82 -4.72 -8.46 -8.04
C PHE A 82 -3.92 -8.66 -9.34
N GLN A 83 -4.25 -9.68 -10.15
CA GLN A 83 -3.57 -9.91 -11.44
C GLN A 83 -3.73 -8.75 -12.44
N ALA A 84 -4.81 -7.97 -12.33
CA ALA A 84 -5.04 -6.81 -13.20
C ALA A 84 -4.16 -5.59 -12.83
N MET A 85 -3.73 -5.46 -11.57
CA MET A 85 -2.92 -4.33 -11.10
C MET A 85 -1.44 -4.46 -11.51
N ALA A 86 -0.95 -5.70 -11.66
CA ALA A 86 0.45 -5.98 -12.02
C ALA A 86 0.85 -5.46 -13.41
N GLY A 87 -0.12 -5.34 -14.34
CA GLY A 87 0.14 -4.91 -15.72
C GLY A 87 0.49 -3.42 -15.91
N MET A 88 0.17 -2.55 -14.94
CA MET A 88 0.50 -1.12 -15.00
C MET A 88 1.93 -0.79 -14.53
N MET A 89 2.69 -1.78 -14.06
CA MET A 89 3.82 -1.56 -13.15
C MET A 89 5.16 -2.12 -13.67
N THR A 90 5.21 -2.62 -14.91
CA THR A 90 6.44 -3.14 -15.55
C THR A 90 7.23 -2.09 -16.31
N GLU A 91 7.10 -0.80 -15.97
CA GLU A 91 7.70 0.26 -16.79
C GLU A 91 9.19 0.44 -16.47
N ASP A 92 10.04 0.25 -17.47
CA ASP A 92 11.52 0.28 -17.37
C ASP A 92 12.14 1.67 -17.21
N GLU A 93 11.32 2.71 -17.17
CA GLU A 93 11.74 4.10 -17.08
C GLU A 93 11.52 4.65 -15.66
N VAL A 94 12.52 5.34 -15.09
CA VAL A 94 12.46 5.93 -13.74
C VAL A 94 11.30 6.92 -13.60
N VAL A 95 11.02 7.72 -14.64
CA VAL A 95 9.91 8.69 -14.65
C VAL A 95 8.56 7.99 -14.57
N LYS A 96 8.40 6.91 -15.33
CA LYS A 96 7.20 6.07 -15.28
C LYS A 96 7.08 5.35 -13.94
N GLY A 97 8.19 4.88 -13.38
CA GLY A 97 8.24 4.27 -12.06
C GLY A 97 7.72 5.20 -10.95
N ILE A 98 8.16 6.46 -10.89
CA ILE A 98 7.67 7.41 -9.88
C ILE A 98 6.20 7.78 -10.09
N MET A 99 5.72 7.86 -11.34
CA MET A 99 4.30 8.08 -11.65
C MET A 99 3.44 6.90 -11.17
N SER A 100 3.85 5.68 -11.48
CA SER A 100 3.16 4.47 -11.08
C SER A 100 3.13 4.31 -9.56
N ALA A 101 4.25 4.57 -8.87
CA ALA A 101 4.29 4.60 -7.42
C ALA A 101 3.27 5.59 -6.85
N TYR A 102 3.24 6.85 -7.32
CA TYR A 102 2.27 7.84 -6.84
C TYR A 102 0.81 7.43 -7.04
N VAL A 103 0.49 6.82 -8.18
CA VAL A 103 -0.85 6.29 -8.45
C VAL A 103 -1.19 5.13 -7.50
N PHE A 104 -0.22 4.26 -7.20
CA PHE A 104 -0.39 3.19 -6.25
C PHE A 104 -0.73 3.72 -4.85
N GLU A 105 0.04 4.69 -4.35
CA GLU A 105 -0.24 5.36 -3.07
C GLU A 105 -1.67 5.95 -3.01
N CYS A 106 -2.15 6.51 -4.13
CA CYS A 106 -3.52 7.05 -4.20
C CYS A 106 -4.58 5.95 -4.04
N MET A 107 -4.32 4.74 -4.56
CA MET A 107 -5.19 3.59 -4.34
C MET A 107 -5.14 3.14 -2.88
N GLU A 108 -3.96 3.11 -2.25
CA GLU A 108 -3.84 2.75 -0.84
C GLU A 108 -4.59 3.73 0.06
N ILE A 109 -4.43 5.04 -0.17
CA ILE A 109 -5.19 6.09 0.51
C ILE A 109 -6.70 5.88 0.37
N ALA A 110 -7.18 5.52 -0.82
CA ALA A 110 -8.60 5.25 -1.05
C ALA A 110 -9.07 4.00 -0.28
N SER A 111 -8.29 2.91 -0.35
CA SER A 111 -8.55 1.67 0.39
C SER A 111 -8.61 1.91 1.90
N TYR A 112 -7.63 2.58 2.47
CA TYR A 112 -7.61 2.88 3.90
C TYR A 112 -8.72 3.83 4.34
N LYS A 113 -9.16 4.77 3.48
CA LYS A 113 -10.36 5.57 3.76
C LYS A 113 -11.63 4.72 3.88
N VAL A 114 -11.79 3.72 3.01
CA VAL A 114 -12.90 2.75 3.09
C VAL A 114 -12.82 1.98 4.40
N LEU A 115 -11.64 1.47 4.76
CA LEU A 115 -11.43 0.70 5.98
C LEU A 115 -11.68 1.52 7.25
N VAL A 116 -11.14 2.74 7.35
CA VAL A 116 -11.36 3.65 8.50
C VAL A 116 -12.85 3.95 8.68
N SER A 117 -13.56 4.25 7.58
CA SER A 117 -15.00 4.51 7.62
C SER A 117 -15.78 3.28 8.09
N THR A 118 -15.37 2.09 7.66
CA THR A 118 -16.01 0.83 8.03
C THR A 118 -15.76 0.48 9.50
N ALA A 119 -14.54 0.69 10.00
CA ALA A 119 -14.20 0.53 11.42
C ALA A 119 -15.04 1.47 12.30
N GLU A 120 -15.27 2.71 11.87
CA GLU A 120 -16.13 3.67 12.56
C GLU A 120 -17.60 3.22 12.62
N ILE A 121 -18.15 2.71 11.51
CA ILE A 121 -19.52 2.16 11.47
C ILE A 121 -19.69 0.99 12.44
N LEU A 122 -18.66 0.16 12.60
CA LEU A 122 -18.67 -1.01 13.49
C LEU A 122 -18.32 -0.69 14.95
N GLY A 123 -17.88 0.54 15.25
CA GLY A 123 -17.42 0.92 16.59
C GLY A 123 -16.06 0.33 16.98
N GLU A 124 -15.28 -0.15 16.01
CA GLU A 124 -13.97 -0.78 16.22
C GLU A 124 -12.88 0.30 16.39
N HIS A 125 -12.94 1.05 17.50
CA HIS A 125 -12.10 2.23 17.73
C HIS A 125 -10.59 1.97 17.67
N GLU A 126 -10.11 0.85 18.23
CA GLU A 126 -8.68 0.51 18.21
C GLU A 126 -8.19 0.17 16.79
N ILE A 127 -9.03 -0.52 16.01
CA ILE A 127 -8.72 -0.83 14.61
C ILE A 127 -8.73 0.47 13.79
N LYS A 128 -9.72 1.34 14.01
CA LYS A 128 -9.81 2.66 13.36
C LYS A 128 -8.52 3.46 13.56
N THR A 129 -8.05 3.61 14.80
CA THR A 129 -6.81 4.36 15.09
C THR A 129 -5.59 3.74 14.41
N THR A 130 -5.51 2.41 14.34
CA THR A 130 -4.42 1.72 13.65
C THR A 130 -4.42 2.05 12.15
N LEU A 131 -5.59 1.96 11.51
CA LEU A 131 -5.76 2.23 10.08
C LEU A 131 -5.57 3.72 9.74
N GLU A 132 -5.95 4.64 10.63
CA GLU A 132 -5.66 6.08 10.48
C GLU A 132 -4.16 6.36 10.50
N GLY A 133 -3.40 5.61 11.32
CA GLY A 133 -1.94 5.69 11.34
C GLY A 133 -1.32 5.28 10.00
N VAL A 134 -1.79 4.18 9.40
CA VAL A 134 -1.34 3.76 8.06
C VAL A 134 -1.72 4.79 7.00
N LEU A 135 -2.99 5.23 7.00
CA LEU A 135 -3.48 6.26 6.09
C LEU A 135 -2.65 7.57 6.13
N ALA A 136 -2.09 7.93 7.28
CA ALA A 136 -1.23 9.09 7.41
C ALA A 136 0.10 8.88 6.67
N GLN A 137 0.72 7.70 6.82
CA GLN A 137 1.97 7.33 6.16
C GLN A 137 1.82 7.33 4.63
N GLU A 138 0.74 6.74 4.09
CA GLU A 138 0.51 6.73 2.63
C GLU A 138 0.27 8.12 2.06
N LYS A 139 -0.38 9.01 2.82
CA LYS A 139 -0.52 10.42 2.41
C LYS A 139 0.82 11.14 2.38
N GLU A 140 1.69 10.87 3.34
CA GLU A 140 3.03 11.45 3.38
C GLU A 140 3.88 10.95 2.20
N MET A 141 3.81 9.66 1.86
CA MET A 141 4.48 9.09 0.69
C MET A 141 3.93 9.65 -0.62
N ALA A 142 2.61 9.62 -0.82
CA ALA A 142 1.97 10.19 -2.02
C ALA A 142 2.34 11.66 -2.22
N LYS A 143 2.29 12.46 -1.17
CA LYS A 143 2.68 13.87 -1.22
C LYS A 143 4.15 14.01 -1.60
N TRP A 144 5.02 13.22 -0.98
CA TRP A 144 6.45 13.27 -1.26
C TRP A 144 6.73 12.94 -2.72
N LEU A 145 6.15 11.85 -3.25
CA LEU A 145 6.31 11.47 -4.66
C LEU A 145 5.82 12.58 -5.58
N TYR A 146 4.61 13.11 -5.34
CA TYR A 146 4.03 14.19 -6.13
C TYR A 146 4.96 15.41 -6.24
N ASP A 147 5.52 15.83 -5.10
CA ASP A 147 6.41 16.98 -5.04
C ASP A 147 7.76 16.72 -5.77
N HIS A 148 8.23 15.47 -5.79
CA HIS A 148 9.55 15.10 -6.36
C HIS A 148 9.50 14.62 -7.82
N ILE A 149 8.31 14.37 -8.40
CA ILE A 149 8.16 14.05 -9.83
C ILE A 149 8.97 15.03 -10.73
N PRO A 150 8.84 16.37 -10.60
CA PRO A 150 9.55 17.28 -11.49
C PRO A 150 11.07 17.20 -11.37
N GLN A 151 11.59 16.97 -10.16
CA GLN A 151 13.04 16.82 -9.93
C GLN A 151 13.54 15.53 -10.55
N THR A 152 12.87 14.41 -10.30
CA THR A 152 13.22 13.09 -10.86
C THR A 152 13.22 13.12 -12.39
N THR A 153 12.21 13.74 -13.02
CA THR A 153 12.17 13.90 -14.48
C THR A 153 13.35 14.71 -15.01
N ARG A 154 13.71 15.83 -14.36
CA ARG A 154 14.87 16.63 -14.79
C ARG A 154 16.17 15.83 -14.68
N SER A 155 16.38 15.13 -13.56
CA SER A 155 17.57 14.30 -13.36
C SER A 155 17.66 13.16 -14.39
N TYR A 156 16.53 12.53 -14.72
CA TYR A 156 16.46 11.48 -15.75
C TYR A 156 16.87 12.02 -17.13
N LEU A 157 16.27 13.13 -17.57
CA LEU A 157 16.56 13.72 -18.88
C LEU A 157 17.99 14.24 -19.00
N GLN A 158 18.58 14.73 -17.91
CA GLN A 158 19.99 15.14 -17.90
C GLN A 158 20.92 13.96 -18.15
N LYS A 159 20.65 12.81 -17.51
CA LYS A 159 21.45 11.59 -17.68
C LYS A 159 21.31 10.96 -19.06
N GLU A 160 20.14 11.05 -19.69
CA GLU A 160 19.93 10.58 -21.07
C GLU A 160 20.65 11.44 -22.12
N ALA A 161 21.01 12.68 -21.77
CA ALA A 161 21.68 13.62 -22.67
C ALA A 161 23.22 13.54 -22.59
N ASP A 162 23.76 12.84 -21.59
CA ASP A 162 25.20 12.62 -21.35
C ASP A 162 25.69 11.30 -21.96
#